data_AF-Q4VZW0-F1
#
_entry.id   AF-Q4VZW0-F1
#
_cell.length_a   1.000
_cell.length_b   1.000
_cell.length_c   1.000
_cell.angle_alpha   90.00
_cell.angle_beta   90.00
_cell.angle_gamma   90.00
#
_symmetry.space_group_name_H-M   'P 1'
#
loop_
_entity.id
_entity.type
_entity.pdbx_description
1 polymer ?
#
loop_
_entity_poly.entity_id
_entity_poly.type
_entity_poly.pdbx_seq_one_letter_code
_entity_poly.pdbx_strand_id
1 'polypeptide(L)'
;YRGITSLSAGAKCLETIVNKVMFSSFCCYISEAQHGFFPRRSVESNLVDFTSTCIRSMDNGAQIDAVYTDIKAAFDTVNHEILLAKLLRLGVSTRMCNWLQSYLRNRSLCVKVGSTVSHPFHPASGVPQGS
;
A
#
# COMPACT_ATOMS: atom_id res chain seq x y z
N TYR A 1 -14.45 -6.20 10.11
CA TYR A 1 -14.59 -6.80 8.76
C TYR A 1 -13.70 -6.02 7.80
N ARG A 2 -12.94 -6.70 6.92
CA ARG A 2 -12.04 -6.08 5.94
C ARG A 2 -12.60 -6.36 4.55
N GLY A 3 -13.07 -5.32 3.86
CA GLY A 3 -13.62 -5.48 2.51
C GLY A 3 -12.54 -5.90 1.51
N ILE A 4 -12.89 -6.78 0.57
CA ILE A 4 -12.02 -7.14 -0.56
C ILE A 4 -12.73 -6.70 -1.83
N THR A 5 -12.04 -5.93 -2.67
CA THR A 5 -12.54 -5.52 -3.98
C THR A 5 -12.23 -6.62 -4.98
N SER A 6 -13.27 -7.19 -5.59
CA SER A 6 -13.09 -8.16 -6.67
C SER A 6 -12.94 -7.43 -8.00
N LEU A 7 -11.69 -7.27 -8.46
CA LEU A 7 -11.39 -6.72 -9.78
C LEU A 7 -11.48 -7.80 -10.86
N SER A 8 -11.83 -7.41 -12.08
CA SER A 8 -11.83 -8.31 -13.24
C SER A 8 -10.41 -8.81 -13.53
N ALA A 9 -10.29 -9.97 -14.18
CA ALA A 9 -8.98 -10.53 -14.53
C ALA A 9 -8.13 -9.56 -15.38
N GLY A 10 -8.76 -8.86 -16.34
CA GLY A 10 -8.07 -7.85 -17.15
C GLY A 10 -7.53 -6.69 -16.33
N ALA A 11 -8.30 -6.21 -15.34
CA ALA A 11 -7.85 -5.14 -14.44
C ALA A 11 -6.66 -5.60 -13.58
N LYS A 12 -6.69 -6.82 -13.04
CA LYS A 12 -5.57 -7.39 -12.26
C LYS A 12 -4.29 -7.53 -13.09
N CYS A 13 -4.42 -7.99 -14.33
CA CYS A 13 -3.28 -8.07 -15.25
C CYS A 13 -2.66 -6.68 -15.49
N LEU A 14 -3.50 -5.68 -15.73
CA LEU A 14 -3.05 -4.32 -15.95
C LEU A 14 -2.38 -3.74 -14.70
N GLU A 15 -2.95 -3.92 -13.51
CA GLU A 15 -2.35 -3.51 -12.24
C GLU A 15 -1.00 -4.17 -12.02
N THR A 16 -0.85 -5.45 -12.35
CA THR A 16 0.44 -6.16 -12.24
C THR A 16 1.51 -5.53 -13.13
N ILE A 17 1.16 -5.19 -14.38
CA ILE A 17 2.07 -4.54 -15.32
C ILE A 17 2.46 -3.14 -14.81
N VAL A 18 1.46 -2.33 -14.42
CA VAL A 18 1.69 -0.97 -13.92
C VAL A 18 2.54 -1.01 -12.64
N ASN A 19 2.24 -1.91 -11.70
CA ASN A 19 2.99 -2.08 -10.47
C ASN A 19 4.46 -2.40 -10.77
N LYS A 20 4.75 -3.30 -11.71
CA LYS A 20 6.13 -3.63 -12.08
C LYS A 20 6.90 -2.40 -12.59
N VAL A 21 6.29 -1.59 -13.45
CA VAL A 21 6.92 -0.37 -14.00
C VAL A 21 7.11 0.69 -12.90
N MET A 22 6.08 0.91 -12.09
CA MET A 22 6.10 1.87 -11.00
C MET A 22 7.13 1.47 -9.94
N PHE A 23 7.13 0.21 -9.50
CA PHE A 23 8.07 -0.30 -8.50
C PHE A 23 9.52 -0.11 -8.95
N SER A 24 9.83 -0.41 -10.20
CA SER A 24 11.18 -0.18 -10.75
C SER A 24 11.61 1.29 -10.72
N SER A 25 10.65 2.22 -10.73
CA SER A 25 10.91 3.65 -10.72
C SER A 25 11.05 4.21 -9.30
N PHE A 26 10.42 3.58 -8.31
CA PHE A 26 10.40 4.09 -6.92
C PHE A 26 11.21 3.29 -5.92
N CYS A 27 11.71 2.10 -6.28
CA CYS A 27 12.38 1.22 -5.34
C CYS A 27 13.57 1.89 -4.62
N CYS A 28 14.23 2.85 -5.27
CA CYS A 28 15.35 3.63 -4.70
C CYS A 28 14.92 4.71 -3.70
N TYR A 29 13.65 5.14 -3.69
CA TYR A 29 13.12 6.11 -2.73
C TYR A 29 12.50 5.44 -1.49
N ILE A 30 12.37 4.12 -1.50
CA ILE A 30 11.81 3.34 -0.39
C ILE A 30 12.95 3.00 0.58
N SER A 31 12.69 3.13 1.88
CA SER A 31 13.66 2.79 2.93
C SER A 31 14.17 1.36 2.78
N GLU A 32 15.46 1.16 3.07
CA GLU A 32 16.06 -0.17 3.11
C GLU A 32 15.45 -1.05 4.20
N ALA A 33 14.94 -0.44 5.28
CA ALA A 33 14.22 -1.12 6.36
C ALA A 33 12.76 -1.45 6.01
N GLN A 34 12.28 -1.13 4.81
CA GLN A 34 10.92 -1.53 4.38
C GLN A 34 10.92 -3.01 3.98
N HIS A 35 10.31 -3.86 4.80
CA HIS A 35 10.14 -5.28 4.48
C HIS A 35 8.78 -5.60 3.85
N GLY A 36 7.73 -4.87 4.22
CA GLY A 36 6.38 -5.07 3.69
C GLY A 36 6.26 -4.64 2.23
N PHE A 37 5.64 -5.48 1.41
CA PHE A 37 5.40 -5.24 -0.03
C PHE A 37 6.66 -4.95 -0.86
N PHE A 38 7.83 -5.39 -0.39
CA PHE A 38 9.10 -5.24 -1.09
C PHE A 38 9.61 -6.61 -1.56
N PRO A 39 9.96 -6.80 -2.85
CA PRO A 39 10.42 -8.08 -3.37
C PRO A 39 11.64 -8.63 -2.61
N ARG A 40 11.63 -9.95 -2.35
CA ARG A 40 12.68 -10.67 -1.61
C ARG A 40 12.86 -10.24 -0.15
N ARG A 41 11.90 -9.52 0.42
CA ARG A 41 11.82 -9.24 1.86
C ARG A 41 10.52 -9.82 2.40
N SER A 42 10.54 -10.16 3.68
CA SER A 42 9.44 -10.84 4.36
C SER A 42 9.38 -10.44 5.84
N VAL A 43 8.34 -10.89 6.54
CA VAL A 43 8.18 -10.66 7.98
C VAL A 43 9.33 -11.31 8.77
N GLU A 44 9.81 -12.47 8.31
CA GLU A 44 10.93 -13.19 8.89
C GLU A 44 12.23 -12.37 8.76
N SER A 45 12.49 -11.80 7.58
CA SER A 45 13.68 -10.95 7.40
C SER A 45 13.65 -9.70 8.29
N ASN A 46 12.48 -9.10 8.50
CA ASN A 46 12.31 -7.98 9.43
C ASN A 46 12.58 -8.40 10.88
N LEU A 47 12.06 -9.57 11.28
CA LEU A 47 12.25 -10.10 12.62
C LEU A 47 13.73 -10.41 12.91
N VAL A 48 14.43 -10.99 11.94
CA VAL A 48 15.87 -11.27 12.07
C VAL A 48 16.66 -9.96 12.20
N ASP A 49 16.39 -8.96 11.37
CA ASP A 49 17.10 -7.68 11.41
C ASP A 49 16.86 -6.92 12.73
N PHE A 50 15.60 -6.87 13.17
CA PHE A 50 15.23 -6.28 14.46
C PHE A 50 15.89 -7.01 15.63
N THR A 51 15.82 -8.35 15.65
CA THR A 51 16.40 -9.15 16.75
C THR A 51 17.91 -9.02 16.78
N SER A 52 18.58 -8.99 15.63
CA SER A 52 20.03 -8.78 15.55
C SER A 52 20.43 -7.41 16.09
N THR A 53 19.68 -6.37 15.75
CA THR A 53 19.87 -5.01 16.28
C THR A 53 19.69 -4.98 17.80
N CYS A 54 18.68 -5.69 18.30
CA CYS A 54 18.41 -5.82 19.73
C CYS A 54 19.58 -6.49 20.47
N ILE A 55 20.03 -7.66 20.00
CA ILE A 55 21.14 -8.40 20.61
C ILE A 55 22.40 -7.54 20.65
N ARG A 56 22.78 -6.91 19.54
CA ARG A 56 23.99 -6.07 19.46
C ARG A 56 23.97 -4.90 20.44
N SER A 57 22.81 -4.26 20.63
CA SER A 57 22.73 -3.12 21.54
C SER A 57 22.72 -3.57 23.00
N MET A 58 22.12 -4.73 23.30
CA MET A 58 22.21 -5.35 24.63
C MET A 58 23.65 -5.77 24.97
N ASP A 59 24.38 -6.35 24.02
CA ASP A 59 25.80 -6.74 24.20
C ASP A 59 26.68 -5.52 24.51
N ASN A 60 26.32 -4.34 23.99
CA ASN A 60 26.98 -3.07 24.28
C ASN A 60 26.50 -2.40 25.59
N GLY A 61 25.62 -3.06 26.36
CA GLY A 61 25.06 -2.54 27.60
C GLY A 61 24.07 -1.37 27.41
N ALA A 62 23.55 -1.17 26.19
CA ALA A 62 22.59 -0.12 25.90
C ALA A 62 21.14 -0.55 26.20
N GLN A 63 20.31 0.40 26.62
CA GLN A 63 18.86 0.21 26.72
C GLN A 63 18.22 0.31 25.33
N ILE A 64 17.17 -0.50 25.10
CA ILE A 64 16.41 -0.54 23.86
C ILE A 64 14.93 -0.45 24.17
N ASP A 65 14.26 0.50 23.52
CA ASP A 65 12.81 0.67 23.60
C ASP A 65 12.21 0.55 22.19
N ALA A 66 11.09 -0.18 22.08
CA ALA A 66 10.39 -0.39 20.83
C ALA A 66 9.00 0.24 20.86
N VAL A 67 8.69 1.05 19.85
CA VAL A 67 7.38 1.68 19.68
C VAL A 67 6.72 1.10 18.44
N TYR A 68 5.58 0.42 18.63
CA TYR A 68 4.78 -0.14 17.55
C TYR A 68 3.60 0.77 17.25
N THR A 69 3.50 1.19 15.98
CA THR A 69 2.40 2.02 15.49
C THR A 69 1.63 1.27 14.40
N ASP A 70 0.31 1.28 14.49
CA ASP A 70 -0.57 0.75 13.44
C ASP A 70 -1.51 1.85 12.92
N ILE A 71 -1.76 1.84 11.61
CA ILE A 71 -2.64 2.82 10.95
C ILE A 71 -4.02 2.20 10.77
N LYS A 72 -5.01 2.73 11.49
CA LYS A 72 -6.40 2.30 11.36
C LYS A 72 -6.88 2.45 9.91
N ALA A 73 -7.35 1.35 9.32
CA ALA A 73 -7.94 1.33 7.98
C ALA A 73 -7.02 2.00 6.92
N ALA A 74 -5.72 1.67 6.94
CA ALA A 74 -4.71 2.33 6.13
C ALA A 74 -5.04 2.41 4.63
N PHE A 75 -5.69 1.38 4.06
CA PHE A 75 -6.09 1.39 2.65
C PHE A 75 -7.37 2.17 2.39
N ASP A 76 -8.29 2.27 3.35
CA ASP A 76 -9.55 2.99 3.20
C ASP A 76 -9.39 4.51 3.43
N THR A 77 -8.32 4.90 4.11
CA THR A 77 -8.05 6.29 4.55
C THR A 77 -7.08 7.05 3.64
N VAL A 78 -6.59 6.44 2.56
CA VAL A 78 -5.67 7.10 1.62
C VAL A 78 -6.35 8.29 0.95
N ASN A 79 -5.85 9.50 1.22
CA ASN A 79 -6.28 10.70 0.51
C ASN A 79 -5.69 10.71 -0.91
N HIS A 80 -6.57 10.80 -1.92
CA HIS A 80 -6.16 10.70 -3.33
C HIS A 80 -5.33 11.90 -3.79
N GLU A 81 -5.61 13.10 -3.30
CA GLU A 81 -4.88 14.32 -3.68
C GLU A 81 -3.45 14.28 -3.16
N ILE A 82 -3.27 13.90 -1.90
CA ILE A 82 -1.94 13.73 -1.28
C ILE A 82 -1.17 12.60 -1.98
N LEU A 83 -1.83 11.48 -2.31
CA LEU A 83 -1.21 10.38 -3.04
C LEU A 83 -0.69 10.85 -4.41
N LEU A 84 -1.54 11.50 -5.21
CA LEU A 84 -1.17 11.97 -6.55
C LEU A 84 -0.08 13.05 -6.50
N ALA A 85 -0.14 13.97 -5.54
CA ALA A 85 0.90 14.99 -5.35
C ALA A 85 2.26 14.36 -5.01
N LYS A 86 2.28 13.33 -4.15
CA LYS A 86 3.50 12.57 -3.84
C LYS A 86 4.06 11.87 -5.08
N LEU A 87 3.21 11.23 -5.88
CA LEU A 87 3.62 10.55 -7.11
C LEU A 87 4.23 11.52 -8.13
N LEU A 88 3.61 12.68 -8.34
CA LEU A 88 4.15 13.73 -9.19
C LEU A 88 5.53 14.21 -8.70
N ARG A 89 5.68 14.42 -7.38
CA ARG A 89 6.95 14.84 -6.78
C ARG A 89 8.06 13.78 -6.92
N LEU A 90 7.70 12.50 -6.96
CA LEU A 90 8.63 11.39 -7.21
C LEU A 90 8.97 11.20 -8.70
N GLY A 91 8.46 12.06 -9.59
CA GLY A 91 8.77 12.04 -11.02
C GLY A 91 7.83 11.17 -11.86
N VAL A 92 6.68 10.74 -11.34
CA VAL A 92 5.64 10.09 -12.16
C VAL A 92 5.12 11.09 -13.19
N SER A 93 5.04 10.66 -14.45
CA SER A 93 4.50 11.53 -15.52
C SER A 93 3.07 11.98 -15.21
N THR A 94 2.74 13.23 -15.61
CA THR A 94 1.39 13.78 -15.46
C THR A 94 0.32 12.90 -16.10
N ARG A 95 0.63 12.25 -17.23
CA ARG A 95 -0.30 11.33 -17.91
C ARG A 95 -0.64 10.12 -17.04
N MET A 96 0.38 9.52 -16.41
CA MET A 96 0.18 8.38 -15.50
C MET A 96 -0.59 8.82 -14.24
N CYS A 97 -0.29 9.99 -13.67
CA CYS A 97 -1.05 10.53 -12.55
C CYS A 97 -2.51 10.82 -12.91
N ASN A 98 -2.79 11.37 -14.09
CA ASN A 98 -4.16 11.58 -14.56
C ASN A 98 -4.90 10.25 -14.76
N TRP A 99 -4.22 9.24 -15.27
CA TRP A 99 -4.78 7.89 -15.41
C TRP A 99 -5.10 7.28 -14.03
N LEU A 100 -4.18 7.34 -13.06
CA LEU A 100 -4.42 6.90 -11.69
C LEU A 100 -5.53 7.70 -11.01
N GLN A 101 -5.61 9.00 -11.24
CA GLN A 101 -6.69 9.85 -10.75
C GLN A 101 -8.04 9.39 -11.31
N SER A 102 -8.11 9.06 -12.60
CA SER A 102 -9.33 8.53 -13.23
C SER A 102 -9.73 7.17 -12.66
N TYR A 103 -8.75 6.35 -12.28
CA TYR A 103 -8.98 5.06 -11.63
C TYR A 103 -9.54 5.22 -10.21
N LEU A 104 -9.07 6.23 -9.46
CA LEU A 104 -9.44 6.43 -8.06
C LEU A 104 -10.71 7.26 -7.86
N ARG A 105 -11.00 8.22 -8.75
CA ARG A 105 -12.15 9.12 -8.66
C ARG A 105 -13.45 8.48 -9.13
N ASN A 106 -14.58 8.98 -8.61
CA ASN A 106 -15.95 8.61 -9.00
C ASN A 106 -16.22 7.09 -8.99
N ARG A 107 -15.53 6.35 -8.11
CA ARG A 107 -15.79 4.93 -7.92
C ARG A 107 -17.15 4.77 -7.26
N SER A 108 -17.93 3.83 -7.76
CA SER A 108 -19.15 3.37 -7.12
C SER A 108 -18.89 1.96 -6.58
N LEU A 109 -19.09 1.79 -5.28
CA LEU A 109 -18.88 0.53 -4.58
C LEU A 109 -20.21 0.00 -4.05
N CYS A 110 -20.33 -1.33 -4.02
CA CYS A 110 -21.39 -2.02 -3.31
C CYS A 110 -20.75 -3.06 -2.36
N VAL A 111 -21.37 -3.27 -1.21
CA VAL A 111 -20.98 -4.34 -0.29
C VAL A 111 -21.87 -5.56 -0.56
N LYS A 112 -21.26 -6.72 -0.77
CA LYS A 112 -21.96 -7.99 -0.91
C LYS A 112 -21.70 -8.87 0.31
N VAL A 113 -22.76 -9.34 0.96
CA VAL A 113 -22.71 -10.30 2.08
C VAL A 113 -23.68 -11.44 1.76
N GLY A 114 -23.14 -12.64 1.48
CA GLY A 114 -23.95 -13.75 0.98
C GLY A 114 -24.62 -13.43 -0.35
N SER A 115 -25.95 -13.52 -0.40
CA SER A 115 -26.78 -13.15 -1.54
C SER A 115 -27.22 -11.69 -1.55
N THR A 116 -27.00 -10.94 -0.46
CA THR A 116 -27.45 -9.55 -0.32
C THR A 116 -26.39 -8.57 -0.82
N VAL A 117 -26.83 -7.54 -1.54
CA VAL A 117 -25.99 -6.46 -2.08
C VAL A 117 -26.53 -5.12 -1.55
N SER A 118 -25.65 -4.26 -1.05
CA SER A 118 -26.01 -2.92 -0.60
C SER A 118 -26.38 -2.00 -1.77
N HIS A 119 -27.00 -0.87 -1.46
CA HIS A 119 -27.05 0.23 -2.42
C HIS A 119 -25.63 0.70 -2.78
N PRO A 120 -25.42 1.19 -4.01
CA PRO A 120 -24.14 1.76 -4.41
C PRO A 120 -23.81 3.01 -3.61
N PHE A 121 -22.54 3.18 -3.25
CA PHE A 121 -22.03 4.37 -2.57
C PHE A 121 -20.69 4.81 -3.18
N HIS A 122 -20.35 6.08 -2.98
CA HIS A 122 -19.15 6.69 -3.57
C HIS A 122 -18.14 7.03 -2.46
N PRO A 123 -17.04 6.27 -2.30
CA PRO A 123 -16.01 6.59 -1.32
C PRO A 123 -15.22 7.83 -1.73
N ALA A 124 -15.00 8.75 -0.79
CA ALA A 124 -14.18 9.94 -0.98
C ALA A 124 -12.66 9.68 -0.77
N SER A 125 -12.30 8.54 -0.19
CA SER A 125 -10.92 8.15 0.11
C SER A 125 -10.69 6.66 -0.09
N GLY A 126 -9.42 6.28 -0.04
CA GLY A 126 -8.98 4.90 -0.01
C GLY A 126 -8.72 4.29 -1.38
N VAL A 127 -8.06 3.14 -1.38
CA VAL A 127 -7.67 2.38 -2.56
C VAL A 127 -8.36 1.00 -2.53
N PRO A 128 -8.64 0.38 -3.69
CA PRO A 128 -9.18 -0.98 -3.69
C PRO A 128 -8.20 -1.95 -3.03
N GLN A 129 -8.74 -2.96 -2.37
CA GLN A 129 -7.96 -3.85 -1.53
C GLN A 129 -8.19 -5.31 -1.97
N GLY A 130 -7.12 -6.05 -2.26
CA GLY A 130 -7.21 -7.39 -2.88
C GLY A 130 -6.91 -7.43 -4.39
N SER A 131 -6.34 -6.33 -4.88
CA SER A 131 -5.58 -6.20 -6.12
C SER A 131 -4.15 -6.74 -5.94
#